data_AF-A0A1G1PQ41-F1
#
_entry.id   AF-A0A1G1PQ41-F1
#
_cell.length_a   1.000
_cell.length_b   1.000
_cell.length_c   1.000
_cell.angle_alpha   90.00
_cell.angle_beta   90.00
_cell.angle_gamma   90.00
#
_symmetry.space_group_name_H-M   'P 1'
#
loop_
_entity.id
_entity.type
_entity.pdbx_description
1 polymer ?
#
loop_
_entity_poly.entity_id
_entity_poly.type
_entity_poly.pdbx_seq_one_letter_code
_entity_poly.pdbx_strand_id
1 'polypeptide(L)'
;MEAPFEKLEGVIEVVSGYSGGQKENPGYKEVSAGGTGHLEAIRITYEPSKITYAELLDVFWRQIDPTDSGGQFVDRGAQYKTAIFYQNDEQRRLAEKSRQELEESGRFKKPIVTEILKA
;
A
#
# COMPACT_ATOMS: atom_id res chain seq x y z
N MET A 1 -6.25 6.62 -4.05
CA MET A 1 -4.93 6.37 -3.43
C MET A 1 -3.85 7.35 -3.89
N GLU A 2 -3.83 7.80 -5.15
CA GLU A 2 -2.76 8.65 -5.70
C GLU A 2 -2.72 10.09 -5.15
N ALA A 3 -3.84 10.82 -5.24
CA ALA A 3 -3.92 12.25 -4.94
C ALA A 3 -3.37 12.70 -3.55
N PRO A 4 -3.49 11.89 -2.47
CA PRO A 4 -2.87 12.20 -1.18
C PRO A 4 -1.34 12.33 -1.23
N PHE A 5 -0.65 11.64 -2.15
CA PHE A 5 0.81 11.66 -2.26
C PHE A 5 1.32 12.68 -3.26
N GLU A 6 0.62 12.90 -4.37
CA GLU A 6 1.05 13.83 -5.44
C GLU A 6 1.29 15.26 -4.95
N LYS A 7 0.64 15.64 -3.83
CA LYS A 7 0.72 16.99 -3.26
C LYS A 7 1.78 17.14 -2.17
N LEU A 8 2.47 16.05 -1.80
CA LEU A 8 3.46 16.08 -0.75
C LEU A 8 4.78 16.66 -1.28
N GLU A 9 5.33 17.61 -0.53
CA GLU A 9 6.67 18.12 -0.83
C GLU A 9 7.69 16.97 -0.75
N GLY A 10 8.53 16.84 -1.79
CA GLY A 10 9.49 15.74 -1.90
C GLY A 10 9.00 14.53 -2.67
N VAL A 11 7.71 14.40 -2.97
CA VAL A 11 7.22 13.40 -3.94
C VAL A 11 7.49 13.91 -5.36
N ILE A 12 8.11 13.07 -6.17
CA ILE A 12 8.51 13.36 -7.56
C ILE A 12 7.47 12.80 -8.54
N GLU A 13 7.02 11.56 -8.31
CA GLU A 13 6.09 10.87 -9.20
C GLU A 13 5.23 9.88 -8.40
N VAL A 14 3.97 9.74 -8.79
CA VAL A 14 3.08 8.68 -8.33
C VAL A 14 2.51 7.99 -9.57
N VAL A 15 2.68 6.68 -9.67
CA VAL A 15 2.22 5.89 -10.82
C VAL A 15 1.29 4.78 -10.36
N SER A 16 0.04 4.80 -10.81
CA SER A 16 -0.90 3.69 -10.64
C SER A 16 -0.54 2.47 -11.47
N GLY A 17 -0.76 1.28 -10.90
CA GLY A 17 -0.50 0.01 -11.53
C GLY A 17 -0.91 -1.18 -10.67
N TYR A 18 -0.20 -2.30 -10.85
CA TYR A 18 -0.52 -3.58 -10.24
C TYR A 18 0.74 -4.25 -9.68
N SER A 19 0.63 -4.90 -8.51
CA SER A 19 1.75 -5.62 -7.90
C SER A 19 1.29 -6.83 -7.08
N GLY A 20 2.22 -7.72 -6.72
CA GLY A 20 2.00 -8.87 -5.84
C GLY A 20 1.41 -10.13 -6.50
N GLY A 21 0.95 -10.03 -7.75
CA GLY A 21 0.43 -11.16 -8.51
C GLY A 21 1.49 -11.93 -9.29
N GLN A 22 1.06 -13.03 -9.92
CA GLN A 22 1.95 -13.96 -10.64
C GLN A 22 2.00 -13.71 -12.15
N LYS A 23 1.01 -13.00 -12.70
CA LYS A 23 0.91 -12.77 -14.14
C LYS A 23 1.82 -11.64 -14.58
N GLU A 24 2.73 -11.90 -15.51
CA GLU A 24 3.54 -10.85 -16.14
C GLU A 24 2.67 -9.92 -17.01
N ASN A 25 2.91 -8.61 -16.90
CA ASN A 25 2.26 -7.56 -17.70
C ASN A 25 0.73 -7.70 -17.83
N PRO A 26 -0.01 -7.75 -16.70
CA PRO A 26 -1.45 -7.96 -16.73
C PRO A 26 -2.18 -6.73 -17.31
N GLY A 27 -3.22 -6.96 -18.11
CA GLY A 27 -4.14 -5.90 -18.52
C GLY A 27 -5.19 -5.60 -17.43
N TYR A 28 -5.77 -4.39 -17.46
CA TYR A 28 -6.81 -3.95 -16.51
C TYR A 28 -7.94 -5.00 -16.34
N LYS A 29 -8.52 -5.47 -17.46
CA LYS A 29 -9.64 -6.43 -17.44
C LYS A 29 -9.28 -7.74 -16.74
N GLU A 30 -8.02 -8.14 -16.79
CA GLU A 30 -7.56 -9.40 -16.20
C GLU A 30 -7.40 -9.26 -14.70
N VAL A 31 -6.88 -8.13 -14.23
CA VAL A 31 -6.78 -7.81 -12.80
C VAL A 31 -8.16 -7.62 -12.19
N SER A 32 -9.05 -6.85 -12.83
CA SER A 32 -10.41 -6.62 -12.34
C SER A 32 -11.25 -7.91 -12.30
N ALA A 33 -10.89 -8.94 -13.07
CA ALA A 33 -11.52 -10.26 -13.00
C ALA A 33 -11.06 -11.09 -11.78
N GLY A 34 -10.03 -10.66 -11.03
CA GLY A 34 -9.60 -11.25 -9.77
C GLY A 34 -8.71 -12.50 -9.86
N GLY A 35 -8.35 -12.95 -11.07
CA GLY A 35 -7.62 -14.21 -11.30
C GLY A 35 -6.09 -14.09 -11.38
N THR A 36 -5.53 -12.89 -11.35
CA THR A 36 -4.08 -12.66 -11.57
C THR A 36 -3.26 -12.68 -10.28
N GLY A 37 -3.93 -12.60 -9.13
CA GLY A 37 -3.30 -12.40 -7.82
C GLY A 37 -2.76 -10.98 -7.60
N HIS A 38 -2.88 -10.08 -8.59
CA HIS A 38 -2.42 -8.70 -8.44
C HIS A 38 -3.36 -7.89 -7.56
N LEU A 39 -2.76 -6.98 -6.80
CA LEU A 39 -3.41 -5.90 -6.09
C LEU A 39 -3.24 -4.61 -6.89
N GLU A 40 -4.23 -3.73 -6.81
CA GLU A 40 -4.04 -2.34 -7.24
C GLU A 40 -3.02 -1.66 -6.33
N ALA A 41 -2.03 -1.03 -6.94
CA ALA A 41 -0.91 -0.43 -6.23
C ALA A 41 -0.52 0.89 -6.88
N ILE A 42 0.15 1.73 -6.09
CA ILE A 42 0.84 2.91 -6.61
C ILE A 42 2.33 2.76 -6.35
N ARG A 43 3.16 3.21 -7.29
CA ARG A 43 4.60 3.37 -7.09
C ARG A 43 4.89 4.84 -6.85
N ILE A 44 5.55 5.14 -5.74
CA ILE A 44 5.91 6.51 -5.36
C ILE A 44 7.42 6.67 -5.54
N THR A 45 7.82 7.63 -6.35
CA THR A 45 9.20 8.10 -6.46
C THR A 45 9.31 9.40 -5.67
N TYR A 46 10.26 9.49 -4.75
CA TYR A 46 10.40 10.62 -3.83
C TYR A 46 11.87 10.93 -3.54
N GLU A 47 12.11 12.13 -3.03
CA GLU A 47 13.41 12.62 -2.60
C GLU A 47 13.59 12.44 -1.08
N PRO A 48 14.43 11.49 -0.61
CA PRO A 48 14.57 11.16 0.82
C PRO A 48 15.08 12.31 1.71
N SER A 49 15.63 13.37 1.10
CA SER A 49 16.08 14.58 1.81
C SER A 49 14.93 15.52 2.17
N LYS A 50 13.75 15.35 1.55
CA LYS A 50 12.55 16.18 1.78
C LYS A 50 11.40 15.42 2.42
N ILE A 51 11.23 14.14 2.08
CA ILE A 51 10.20 13.28 2.66
C ILE A 51 10.76 11.89 2.92
N THR A 52 10.47 11.34 4.08
CA THR A 52 10.94 10.03 4.51
C THR A 52 9.94 8.93 4.17
N TYR A 53 10.43 7.70 4.08
CA TYR A 53 9.56 6.53 3.92
C TYR A 53 8.55 6.38 5.07
N ALA A 54 8.92 6.76 6.29
CA ALA A 54 8.03 6.71 7.45
C ALA A 54 6.85 7.70 7.32
N GLU A 55 7.09 8.89 6.76
CA GLU A 55 6.02 9.85 6.47
C GLU A 55 5.08 9.33 5.38
N LEU A 56 5.60 8.68 4.34
CA LEU A 56 4.77 8.02 3.33
C LEU A 56 3.89 6.91 3.93
N LEU A 57 4.43 6.14 4.88
CA LEU A 57 3.67 5.12 5.60
C LEU A 57 2.56 5.74 6.46
N ASP A 58 2.83 6.82 7.19
CA ASP A 58 1.79 7.52 7.98
C ASP A 58 0.67 8.07 7.08
N VAL A 59 1.02 8.62 5.91
CA VAL A 59 0.01 9.02 4.91
C VAL A 59 -0.78 7.81 4.44
N PHE A 60 -0.12 6.71 4.06
CA PHE A 60 -0.78 5.47 3.63
C PHE A 60 -1.83 4.98 4.64
N TRP A 61 -1.47 4.85 5.92
CA TRP A 61 -2.37 4.36 6.97
C TRP A 61 -3.61 5.23 7.18
N ARG A 62 -3.55 6.52 6.83
CA ARG A 62 -4.69 7.46 6.93
C ARG A 62 -5.66 7.38 5.76
N GLN A 63 -5.27 6.73 4.65
CA GLN A 63 -6.08 6.66 3.43
C GLN A 63 -6.84 5.33 3.27
N ILE A 64 -6.59 4.35 4.13
CA ILE A 64 -7.14 3.00 4.03
C ILE A 64 -7.89 2.59 5.30
N ASP A 65 -8.74 1.57 5.20
CA ASP A 65 -9.16 0.74 6.33
C ASP A 65 -8.22 -0.48 6.43
N PRO A 66 -7.24 -0.46 7.35
CA PRO A 66 -6.25 -1.53 7.46
C PRO A 66 -6.79 -2.79 8.14
N THR A 67 -8.08 -2.82 8.50
CA THR A 67 -8.76 -3.96 9.16
C THR A 67 -9.69 -4.73 8.23
N ASP A 68 -9.88 -4.24 7.01
CA ASP A 68 -10.77 -4.84 6.02
C ASP A 68 -10.02 -5.87 5.14
N SER A 69 -10.28 -7.15 5.38
CA SER A 69 -9.70 -8.25 4.60
C SER A 69 -10.49 -8.58 3.32
N GLY A 70 -11.61 -7.90 3.05
CA GLY A 70 -12.49 -8.13 1.90
C GLY A 70 -12.39 -7.08 0.78
N GLY A 71 -11.56 -6.05 0.97
CA GLY A 71 -11.38 -4.94 0.01
C GLY A 71 -11.17 -3.61 0.75
N GLN A 72 -11.54 -2.50 0.10
CA GLN A 72 -11.46 -1.15 0.67
C GLN A 72 -12.77 -0.38 0.47
N PHE A 73 -13.39 0.05 1.56
CA PHE A 73 -14.60 0.89 1.56
C PHE A 73 -15.74 0.31 0.70
N VAL A 74 -16.02 0.87 -0.48
CA VAL A 74 -17.06 0.34 -1.39
C VAL A 74 -16.52 -0.68 -2.39
N ASP A 75 -15.20 -0.74 -2.55
CA ASP A 75 -14.51 -1.61 -3.49
C ASP A 75 -14.20 -2.96 -2.86
N ARG A 76 -14.61 -4.04 -3.53
CA ARG A 76 -14.63 -5.41 -2.97
C ARG A 76 -13.96 -6.39 -3.91
N GLY A 77 -13.14 -7.28 -3.35
CA GLY A 77 -12.32 -8.23 -4.11
C GLY A 77 -10.87 -8.26 -3.64
N ALA A 78 -10.16 -9.33 -4.00
CA ALA A 78 -8.77 -9.54 -3.59
C ALA A 78 -7.83 -8.44 -4.11
N GLN A 79 -8.09 -7.91 -5.29
CA GLN A 79 -7.32 -6.85 -5.92
C GLN A 79 -7.39 -5.50 -5.18
N TYR A 80 -8.41 -5.30 -4.33
CA TYR A 80 -8.57 -4.09 -3.52
C TYR A 80 -8.14 -4.29 -2.07
N LYS A 81 -7.49 -5.42 -1.74
CA LYS A 81 -6.87 -5.59 -0.43
C LYS A 81 -5.68 -4.65 -0.29
N THR A 82 -5.28 -4.40 0.95
CA THR A 82 -4.17 -3.48 1.25
C THR A 82 -2.88 -4.26 1.43
N ALA A 83 -1.81 -3.74 0.82
CA ALA A 83 -0.46 -4.24 1.01
C ALA A 83 0.57 -3.09 0.90
N ILE A 84 1.70 -3.26 1.58
CA ILE A 84 2.89 -2.43 1.44
C ILE A 84 3.96 -3.27 0.74
N PHE A 85 4.41 -2.79 -0.43
CA PHE A 85 5.46 -3.44 -1.21
C PHE A 85 6.82 -2.80 -0.94
N TYR A 86 7.70 -3.49 -0.21
CA TYR A 86 9.02 -2.98 0.12
C TYR A 86 10.08 -3.38 -0.92
N GLN A 87 11.03 -2.49 -1.18
CA GLN A 87 12.13 -2.72 -2.13
C GLN A 87 13.44 -3.18 -1.47
N ASN A 88 13.60 -2.94 -0.16
CA ASN A 88 14.78 -3.34 0.60
C ASN A 88 14.46 -3.60 2.07
N ASP A 89 15.42 -4.15 2.80
CA ASP A 89 15.25 -4.57 4.20
C ASP A 89 14.94 -3.39 5.14
N GLU A 90 15.44 -2.19 4.84
CA GLU A 90 15.14 -1.01 5.66
C GLU A 90 13.68 -0.59 5.49
N GLN A 91 13.16 -0.59 4.25
CA GLN A 91 11.73 -0.36 4.01
C GLN A 91 10.87 -1.44 4.66
N ARG A 92 11.29 -2.70 4.62
CA ARG A 92 10.59 -3.80 5.30
C ARG A 92 10.49 -3.52 6.80
N ARG A 93 11.63 -3.22 7.45
CA ARG A 93 11.72 -2.94 8.88
C ARG A 93 10.87 -1.75 9.28
N LEU A 94 10.90 -0.67 8.50
CA LEU A 94 10.09 0.53 8.75
C LEU A 94 8.59 0.26 8.55
N ALA A 95 8.20 -0.52 7.53
CA ALA A 95 6.81 -0.91 7.31
C ALA A 95 6.28 -1.77 8.46
N GLU A 96 7.03 -2.80 8.87
CA GLU A 96 6.67 -3.70 9.98
C GLU A 96 6.55 -2.91 11.29
N LYS A 97 7.52 -2.02 11.55
CA LYS A 97 7.48 -1.12 12.70
C LYS A 97 6.23 -0.22 12.68
N SER A 98 5.93 0.42 11.54
CA SER A 98 4.77 1.32 11.44
C SER A 98 3.43 0.58 11.64
N ARG A 99 3.32 -0.67 11.17
CA ARG A 99 2.16 -1.52 11.39
C ARG A 99 2.01 -1.86 12.88
N GLN A 100 3.12 -2.23 13.52
CA GLN A 100 3.13 -2.53 14.95
C GLN A 100 2.75 -1.29 15.79
N GLU A 101 3.31 -0.12 15.49
CA GLU A 101 2.94 1.13 16.16
C GLU A 101 1.45 1.45 15.97
N LEU A 102 0.88 1.16 14.80
CA LEU A 102 -0.55 1.32 14.55
C LEU A 102 -1.40 0.34 15.36
N GLU A 103 -1.01 -0.93 15.46
CA GLU A 103 -1.66 -1.93 16.32
C GLU A 103 -1.64 -1.52 17.79
N GLU A 104 -0.47 -1.12 18.29
CA GLU A 104 -0.26 -0.71 19.69
C GLU A 104 -0.98 0.59 20.04
N SER A 105 -1.25 1.45 19.04
CA SER A 105 -1.97 2.71 19.25
C SER A 105 -3.41 2.54 19.75
N GLY A 106 -4.01 1.34 19.58
CA GLY A 106 -5.39 1.06 19.95
C GLY A 106 -6.44 1.81 19.10
N ARG A 107 -6.02 2.47 18.00
CA ARG A 107 -6.93 3.18 17.07
C ARG A 107 -7.95 2.24 16.43
N PHE A 108 -7.56 0.99 16.20
CA PHE A 108 -8.41 -0.04 15.61
C PHE A 108 -8.69 -1.14 16.63
N LYS A 109 -9.96 -1.57 16.71
CA LYS A 109 -10.38 -2.69 17.58
C LYS A 109 -10.16 -4.06 16.94
N LYS A 110 -10.00 -4.09 15.61
CA LYS A 110 -9.75 -5.30 14.83
C LYS A 110 -8.26 -5.38 14.49
N PRO A 111 -7.72 -6.59 14.25
CA PRO A 111 -6.33 -6.75 13.80
C PRO A 111 -6.07 -5.98 12.50
N ILE A 112 -4.83 -5.52 12.35
CA ILE A 112 -4.37 -4.95 11.09
C ILE A 112 -4.05 -6.10 10.14
N VAL A 113 -4.74 -6.15 9.00
CA VAL A 113 -4.64 -7.23 8.01
C VAL A 113 -3.82 -6.84 6.78
N THR A 114 -3.34 -5.60 6.72
CA THR A 114 -2.48 -5.11 5.63
C THR A 114 -1.19 -5.92 5.55
N GLU A 115 -0.94 -6.51 4.38
CA GLU A 115 0.23 -7.34 4.14
C GLU A 115 1.49 -6.50 3.90
N ILE A 116 2.65 -7.03 4.25
CA ILE A 116 3.96 -6.43 3.95
C ILE A 116 4.70 -7.41 3.06
N LEU A 117 4.77 -7.09 1.77
CA LEU A 117 5.20 -7.98 0.70
C LEU A 117 6.47 -7.44 0.06
N LYS A 118 7.32 -8.33 -0.44
CA LYS A 118 8.46 -7.93 -1.25
C LYS A 118 7.96 -7.47 -2.62
N ALA A 119 8.47 -6.33 -3.10
CA ALA A 119 8.24 -5.85 -4.46
C ALA A 119 8.95 -6.73 -5.52
#